data_AF-A0A940SRI5-F1
#
_entry.id   AF-A0A940SRI5-F1
#
_cell.length_a   1.000
_cell.length_b   1.000
_cell.length_c   1.000
_cell.angle_alpha   90.00
_cell.angle_beta   90.00
_cell.angle_gamma   90.00
#
_symmetry.space_group_name_H-M   'P 1'
#
loop_
_entity.id
_entity.type
_entity.pdbx_description
1 polymer ?
#
loop_
_entity_poly.entity_id
_entity_poly.type
_entity_poly.pdbx_seq_one_letter_code
_entity_poly.pdbx_strand_id
1 'polypeptide(L)'
;THITADVERIADFVTILHNGKVWYTGTKDDLAADYAVLKGDAKDIPEGLMDKLIGYHNYRNGFEALIRTADLAGLPDSLEHEKASIDEILVYIAKEDKHEGHSAHDAV
;
A
#
# COMPACT_ATOMS: atom_id res chain seq x y z
N THR A 1 -14.15 -6.44 -16.26
CA THR A 1 -14.38 -7.84 -15.89
C THR A 1 -13.60 -8.09 -14.61
N HIS A 2 -14.28 -8.29 -13.48
CA HIS A 2 -13.64 -8.64 -12.21
C HIS A 2 -13.30 -10.13 -12.25
N ILE A 3 -12.06 -10.44 -12.62
CA ILE A 3 -11.51 -11.81 -12.59
C ILE A 3 -10.47 -11.87 -11.48
N THR A 4 -10.83 -11.41 -10.27
CA THR A 4 -9.98 -11.56 -9.07
C THR A 4 -10.22 -12.92 -8.42
N ALA A 5 -11.44 -13.46 -8.49
CA ALA A 5 -11.82 -14.73 -7.85
C ALA A 5 -11.21 -16.00 -8.51
N ASP A 6 -10.72 -15.93 -9.75
CA ASP A 6 -10.15 -17.10 -10.46
C ASP A 6 -8.64 -17.29 -10.18
N VAL A 7 -7.94 -16.23 -9.74
CA VAL A 7 -6.50 -16.27 -9.40
C VAL A 7 -6.25 -16.91 -8.03
N GLU A 8 -7.18 -16.76 -7.09
CA GLU A 8 -7.03 -17.27 -5.71
C GLU A 8 -6.93 -18.80 -5.61
N ARG A 9 -7.46 -19.53 -6.61
CA ARG A 9 -7.64 -20.99 -6.53
C ARG A 9 -6.48 -21.81 -7.12
N ILE A 10 -5.61 -21.20 -7.94
CA ILE A 10 -4.54 -21.93 -8.69
C ILE A 10 -3.17 -21.23 -8.67
N ALA A 11 -3.08 -19.94 -8.29
CA ALA A 11 -1.82 -19.20 -8.41
C ALA A 11 -1.00 -19.17 -7.11
N ASP A 12 0.14 -19.87 -7.10
CA ASP A 12 1.23 -19.64 -6.13
C ASP A 12 1.98 -18.33 -6.43
N PHE A 13 1.86 -17.79 -7.65
CA PHE A 13 2.53 -16.57 -8.12
C PHE A 13 1.52 -15.52 -8.57
N VAL A 14 1.58 -14.33 -7.97
CA VAL A 14 0.82 -13.13 -8.36
C VAL A 14 1.75 -12.15 -9.08
N THR A 15 1.29 -11.62 -10.20
CA THR A 15 1.93 -10.49 -10.87
C THR A 15 0.93 -9.35 -10.94
N ILE A 16 1.20 -8.27 -10.22
CA ILE A 16 0.38 -7.06 -10.21
C ILE A 16 0.82 -6.19 -11.38
N LEU A 17 -0.10 -5.94 -12.31
CA LEU A 17 0.08 -5.06 -13.44
C LEU A 17 -0.66 -3.76 -13.16
N HIS A 18 0.07 -2.64 -13.16
CA HIS A 18 -0.47 -1.31 -12.93
C HIS A 18 0.01 -0.37 -14.05
N ASN A 19 -0.92 0.32 -14.73
CA ASN A 19 -0.65 1.20 -15.88
C ASN A 19 0.28 0.60 -16.96
N GLY A 20 0.10 -0.70 -17.26
CA GLY A 20 0.89 -1.41 -18.27
C GLY A 20 2.33 -1.75 -17.83
N LYS A 21 2.68 -1.52 -16.56
CA LYS A 21 3.95 -1.91 -15.95
C LYS A 21 3.72 -2.97 -14.89
N VAL A 22 4.71 -3.85 -14.72
CA VAL A 22 4.72 -4.80 -13.60
C VAL A 22 5.05 -3.99 -12.33
N TRP A 23 4.08 -3.90 -11.42
CA TRP A 23 4.24 -3.26 -10.12
C TRP A 23 4.86 -4.23 -9.11
N TYR A 24 4.44 -5.50 -9.17
CA TYR A 24 4.98 -6.56 -8.32
C TYR A 24 4.92 -7.91 -9.01
N THR A 25 5.88 -8.77 -8.72
CA THR A 25 5.86 -10.18 -9.11
C THR A 25 6.42 -11.02 -7.96
N GLY A 26 5.68 -12.02 -7.52
CA GLY A 26 6.07 -12.84 -6.39
C GLY A 26 4.95 -13.79 -5.99
N THR A 27 5.07 -14.43 -4.84
CA THR A 27 3.98 -15.27 -4.33
C THR A 27 2.98 -14.44 -3.54
N LYS A 28 1.78 -14.98 -3.35
CA LYS A 28 0.77 -14.36 -2.48
C LYS A 28 1.24 -14.20 -1.04
N ASP A 29 1.98 -15.19 -0.54
CA ASP A 29 2.49 -15.22 0.82
C ASP A 29 3.61 -14.19 0.98
N ASP A 30 4.50 -14.14 0.00
CA ASP A 30 5.59 -13.15 -0.08
C ASP A 30 5.03 -11.73 -0.19
N LEU A 31 4.01 -11.50 -1.01
CA LEU A 31 3.34 -10.20 -1.11
C LEU A 31 2.74 -9.75 0.24
N ALA A 32 2.05 -10.64 0.94
CA ALA A 32 1.48 -10.35 2.26
C ALA A 32 2.55 -10.26 3.38
N ALA A 33 3.76 -10.77 3.14
CA ALA A 33 4.90 -10.69 4.06
C ALA A 33 5.80 -9.48 3.79
N ASP A 34 5.89 -9.03 2.54
CA ASP A 34 6.70 -7.86 2.12
C ASP A 34 5.95 -6.55 2.37
N TYR A 35 4.61 -6.60 2.48
CA TYR A 35 3.77 -5.43 2.74
C TYR A 35 2.94 -5.56 4.01
N ALA A 36 2.77 -4.44 4.69
CA ALA A 36 1.94 -4.28 5.88
C ALA A 36 1.06 -3.04 5.76
N VAL A 37 -0.08 -3.07 6.42
CA VAL A 37 -0.90 -1.88 6.61
C VAL A 37 -0.41 -1.19 7.87
N LEU A 38 0.06 0.05 7.71
CA LEU A 38 0.42 0.93 8.79
C LEU A 38 -0.79 1.75 9.21
N LYS A 39 -1.09 1.75 10.50
CA LYS A 39 -2.19 2.49 11.10
C LYS A 39 -1.68 3.29 12.29
N GLY A 40 -2.23 4.48 12.47
CA GLY A 40 -1.84 5.32 13.59
C GLY A 40 -2.46 6.69 13.50
N ASP A 41 -1.91 7.64 14.22
CA ASP A 41 -2.31 9.03 14.10
C ASP A 41 -1.47 9.74 13.04
N ALA A 42 -2.09 10.54 12.18
CA ALA A 42 -1.40 11.24 11.12
C ALA A 42 -0.33 12.22 11.67
N LYS A 43 -0.47 12.65 12.92
CA LYS A 43 0.52 13.50 13.63
C LYS A 43 1.79 12.76 14.03
N ASP A 44 1.72 11.43 14.13
CA ASP A 44 2.80 10.54 14.57
C ASP A 44 3.60 10.01 13.36
N ILE A 45 3.22 10.36 12.13
CA ILE A 45 3.95 9.99 10.92
C ILE A 45 5.25 10.80 10.84
N PRO A 46 6.43 10.15 10.89
CA PRO A 46 7.69 10.86 10.75
C PRO A 46 7.86 11.46 9.35
N GLU A 47 8.60 12.58 9.30
CA GLU A 47 8.97 13.24 8.05
C GLU A 47 9.81 12.27 7.18
N GLY A 48 9.37 12.05 5.94
CA GLY A 48 9.97 11.06 5.04
C GLY A 48 9.31 9.68 5.04
N LEU A 49 8.43 9.38 6.00
CA LEU A 49 7.62 8.16 5.92
C LEU A 49 6.51 8.28 4.88
N MET A 50 5.87 9.46 4.79
CA MET A 50 4.82 9.75 3.79
C MET A 50 5.21 9.36 2.36
N ASP A 51 6.47 9.53 1.97
CA ASP A 51 6.99 9.19 0.63
C ASP A 51 7.07 7.66 0.39
N LYS A 52 7.12 6.88 1.48
CA LYS A 52 7.16 5.42 1.47
C LYS A 52 5.77 4.79 1.62
N LEU A 53 4.76 5.60 1.95
CA LEU A 53 3.40 5.15 2.15
C LEU A 53 2.67 5.06 0.81
N ILE A 54 2.19 3.86 0.49
CA ILE A 54 1.41 3.53 -0.70
C ILE A 54 -0.07 3.62 -0.37
N GLY A 55 -0.83 4.38 -1.18
CA GLY A 55 -2.28 4.50 -1.01
C GLY A 55 -2.71 5.14 0.32
N TYR A 56 -1.97 6.13 0.81
CA TYR A 56 -2.25 6.84 2.07
C TYR A 56 -3.71 7.28 2.18
N HIS A 57 -4.35 6.90 3.29
CA HIS A 57 -5.72 7.25 3.59
C HIS A 57 -5.84 7.80 5.01
N ASN A 58 -6.16 9.09 5.12
CA ASN A 58 -6.48 9.72 6.40
C ASN A 58 -7.99 9.65 6.65
N TYR A 59 -8.33 9.41 7.91
CA TYR A 59 -9.68 9.47 8.42
C TYR A 59 -9.72 10.23 9.77
N ARG A 60 -10.92 10.45 10.30
CA ARG A 60 -11.15 11.41 11.39
C ARG A 60 -10.41 11.11 12.71
N ASN A 61 -9.97 9.87 12.91
CA ASN A 61 -9.34 9.36 14.12
C ASN A 61 -8.01 8.64 13.84
N GLY A 62 -7.40 8.85 12.68
CA GLY A 62 -6.14 8.21 12.32
C GLY A 62 -5.84 8.19 10.83
N PHE A 63 -4.87 7.40 10.44
CA PHE A 63 -4.58 7.08 9.05
C PHE A 63 -4.36 5.59 8.90
N GLU A 64 -4.54 5.12 7.67
CA GLU A 64 -4.15 3.80 7.21
C GLU A 64 -3.39 3.96 5.88
N ALA A 65 -2.30 3.24 5.72
CA ALA A 65 -1.53 3.25 4.49
C ALA A 65 -0.77 1.94 4.31
N LEU A 66 -0.49 1.54 3.08
CA LEU A 66 0.36 0.39 2.82
C LEU A 66 1.84 0.80 2.91
N ILE A 67 2.66 -0.01 3.56
CA ILE A 67 4.10 0.19 3.67
C ILE A 67 4.82 -1.15 3.49
N ARG A 68 6.07 -1.11 3.02
CA ARG A 68 6.92 -2.30 2.99
C ARG A 68 7.37 -2.68 4.40
N THR A 69 7.42 -3.96 4.69
CA THR A 69 7.91 -4.47 5.97
C THR A 69 9.37 -4.12 6.23
N ALA A 70 10.17 -3.95 5.17
CA ALA A 70 11.52 -3.42 5.25
C ALA A 70 11.59 -1.98 5.80
N ASP A 71 10.57 -1.17 5.54
CA ASP A 71 10.47 0.23 5.97
C ASP A 71 9.77 0.39 7.33
N LEU A 72 9.22 -0.69 7.90
CA LEU A 72 8.73 -0.73 9.28
C LEU A 72 9.86 -0.62 10.31
N ALA A 73 11.09 -0.92 9.91
CA ALA A 73 12.24 -0.88 10.80
C ALA A 73 12.53 0.55 11.26
N GLY A 74 12.31 0.83 12.54
CA GLY A 74 12.54 2.15 13.14
C GLY A 74 11.30 3.05 13.22
N LEU A 75 10.11 2.49 13.02
CA LEU A 75 8.87 3.21 13.32
C LEU A 75 8.68 3.44 14.83
N PRO A 76 8.11 4.58 15.23
CA PRO A 76 7.75 4.82 16.62
C PRO A 76 6.67 3.85 17.10
N ASP A 77 6.70 3.47 18.38
CA ASP A 77 5.70 2.60 19.02
C ASP A 77 4.25 3.16 18.99
N SER A 78 4.08 4.43 18.63
CA SER A 78 2.75 5.03 18.42
C SER A 78 2.09 4.60 17.10
N LEU A 79 2.86 4.01 16.18
CA LEU A 79 2.35 3.48 14.92
C LEU A 79 2.20 1.96 15.01
N GLU A 80 0.99 1.49 14.74
CA GLU A 80 0.67 0.07 14.70
C GLU A 80 0.76 -0.42 13.25
N HIS A 81 1.28 -1.63 13.06
CA HIS A 81 1.32 -2.26 11.74
C HIS A 81 0.70 -3.65 11.78
N GLU A 82 -0.07 -3.98 10.76
CA GLU A 82 -0.67 -5.31 10.60
C GLU A 82 -0.35 -5.89 9.23
N LYS A 83 -0.36 -7.22 9.13
CA LYS A 83 -0.10 -7.88 7.85
C LYS A 83 -1.20 -7.51 6.86
N ALA A 84 -0.80 -7.03 5.69
CA ALA A 84 -1.75 -6.66 4.65
C ALA A 84 -2.22 -7.90 3.89
N SER A 85 -3.52 -7.99 3.64
CA SER A 85 -4.05 -9.01 2.73
C SER A 85 -3.83 -8.60 1.27
N ILE A 86 -3.78 -9.57 0.35
CA ILE A 86 -3.63 -9.27 -1.09
C ILE A 86 -4.72 -8.31 -1.58
N ASP A 87 -5.97 -8.52 -1.15
CA ASP A 87 -7.10 -7.66 -1.50
C ASP A 87 -6.85 -6.21 -1.05
N GLU A 88 -6.41 -6.02 0.19
CA GLU A 88 -6.06 -4.72 0.72
C GLU A 88 -4.91 -4.08 -0.08
N ILE A 89 -3.83 -4.83 -0.34
CA ILE A 89 -2.69 -4.34 -1.12
C ILE A 89 -3.16 -3.85 -2.50
N LEU A 90 -4.00 -4.63 -3.18
CA LEU A 90 -4.58 -4.23 -4.46
C LEU A 90 -5.45 -2.98 -4.34
N VAL A 91 -6.23 -2.83 -3.27
CA VAL A 91 -7.03 -1.63 -3.00
C VAL A 91 -6.14 -0.41 -2.77
N TYR A 92 -5.05 -0.54 -2.00
CA TYR A 92 -4.11 0.56 -1.75
C TYR A 92 -3.37 0.98 -3.02
N ILE A 93 -2.90 0.03 -3.83
CA ILE A 93 -2.27 0.30 -5.13
C ILE A 93 -3.27 0.98 -6.08
N ALA A 94 -4.52 0.52 -6.11
CA ALA A 94 -5.56 1.15 -6.93
C ALA A 94 -5.95 2.55 -6.44
N LYS A 95 -5.79 2.83 -5.14
CA LYS A 95 -6.01 4.16 -4.54
C LYS A 95 -4.84 5.11 -4.82
N GLU A 96 -3.60 4.62 -4.87
CA GLU A 96 -2.41 5.43 -5.19
C GLU A 96 -2.56 6.14 -6.55
N ASP A 97 -3.08 5.45 -7.56
CA ASP A 97 -3.36 6.03 -8.90
C ASP A 97 -4.31 7.24 -8.85
N LYS A 98 -5.21 7.31 -7.86
CA LYS A 98 -6.10 8.47 -7.68
C LYS A 98 -5.41 9.67 -7.06
N HIS A 99 -4.23 9.51 -6.45
CA HIS A 99 -3.45 10.59 -5.86
C HIS A 99 -2.34 11.13 -6.78
N GLU A 100 -2.03 10.47 -7.89
CA GLU A 100 -1.23 11.05 -9.01
C GLU A 100 -2.02 12.11 -9.83
N GLY A 101 -3.07 12.70 -9.25
CA GLY A 101 -3.93 13.70 -9.86
C GLY A 101 -3.77 15.13 -9.32
N HIS A 102 -2.78 15.48 -8.48
CA HIS A 102 -2.65 16.86 -7.97
C HIS A 102 -1.25 17.45 -7.73
N SER A 103 -0.16 16.82 -8.17
CA SER A 103 1.17 17.46 -8.18
C SER A 103 1.69 17.69 -9.59
N ALA A 104 0.86 18.28 -10.44
CA ALA A 104 1.34 19.07 -11.56
C ALA A 104 0.30 20.15 -11.86
N HIS A 105 0.74 21.41 -11.79
CA HIS A 105 0.07 22.62 -12.27
C HIS A 105 -0.63 23.51 -11.21
N ASP A 106 0.17 24.22 -10.41
CA ASP A 106 0.01 25.69 -10.32
C ASP A 106 1.33 26.34 -9.90
N ALA A 107 2.18 26.60 -10.89
CA ALA A 107 3.23 27.59 -10.82
C ALA A 107 3.13 28.41 -12.10
N VAL A 108 2.31 29.47 -12.07
CA VAL A 108 2.38 30.59 -13.02
C VAL A 108 2.09 31.90 -12.30
#